data_AF-A0A819N2J0-F1
#
_entry.id   AF-A0A819N2J0-F1
#
_cell.length_a   1.000
_cell.length_b   1.000
_cell.length_c   1.000
_cell.angle_alpha   90.00
_cell.angle_beta   90.00
_cell.angle_gamma   90.00
#
_symmetry.space_group_name_H-M   'P 1'
#
loop_
_entity.id
_entity.type
_entity.pdbx_description
1 polymer ?
#
loop_
_entity_poly.entity_id
_entity_poly.type
_entity_poly.pdbx_seq_one_letter_code
_entity_poly.pdbx_strand_id
1 'polypeptide(L)'
;MFILGLINGIMSILTFHMKKTRDVGCGYYLLVSSWISICLIIMLIIKFWQLLLTQMVILTNRSFINVNCILLDMIIKILIAFNDWLDTCVSIERAMNVSKGVKFNKNKSKQISKWVVLSILTVTILTHLHDPIHRQLIDDIDIDEKRIWCLVQYSSSSISTWNSFITFVHFLMPFLINLLSIIFIIISIARSRSNLQTRLPFIDHLRSQLKQQKSHLIASCVFISIALIRLFLSFTSGCMKSPNNSWLFLIAYFISFLPSMMTFIVYILPSKVYKKEFNTVVDRTVQRFRTVA
;
A
#
# COMPACT_ATOMS: atom_id res chain seq x y z
N MET A 1 3.76 13.29 8.44
CA MET A 1 3.39 12.02 7.78
C MET A 1 2.58 11.11 8.69
N PHE A 2 3.10 10.73 9.86
CA PHE A 2 2.47 9.74 10.75
C PHE A 2 1.06 10.10 11.23
N ILE A 3 0.84 11.32 11.73
CA ILE A 3 -0.49 11.77 12.19
C ILE A 3 -1.51 11.72 11.05
N LEU A 4 -1.15 12.27 9.87
CA LEU A 4 -2.00 12.22 8.69
C LEU A 4 -2.31 10.78 8.27
N GLY A 5 -1.33 9.89 8.32
CA GLY A 5 -1.52 8.47 8.05
C GLY A 5 -2.53 7.85 9.01
N LEU A 6 -2.39 8.07 10.33
CA LEU A 6 -3.29 7.52 11.34
C LEU A 6 -4.72 8.00 11.15
N ILE A 7 -4.91 9.31 10.92
CA ILE A 7 -6.22 9.89 10.63
C ILE A 7 -6.84 9.24 9.39
N ASN A 8 -6.08 9.12 8.29
CA ASN A 8 -6.55 8.47 7.06
C ASN A 8 -6.93 7.00 7.30
N GLY A 9 -6.11 6.25 8.04
CA GLY A 9 -6.38 4.86 8.38
C GLY A 9 -7.67 4.71 9.20
N ILE A 10 -7.83 5.51 10.26
CA ILE A 10 -9.01 5.48 11.14
C ILE A 10 -10.28 5.84 10.35
N MET A 11 -10.25 6.92 9.57
CA MET A 11 -11.38 7.32 8.72
C MET A 11 -11.74 6.23 7.70
N SER A 12 -10.74 5.53 7.15
CA SER A 12 -10.96 4.42 6.23
C SER A 12 -11.63 3.24 6.91
N ILE A 13 -11.15 2.83 8.09
CA ILE A 13 -11.76 1.75 8.87
C ILE A 13 -13.23 2.07 9.18
N LEU A 14 -13.50 3.27 9.69
CA LEU A 14 -14.86 3.71 10.01
C LEU A 14 -15.80 3.61 8.79
N THR A 15 -15.30 3.98 7.61
CA THR A 15 -16.07 3.93 6.36
C THR A 15 -16.28 2.50 5.87
N PHE A 16 -15.23 1.68 5.82
CA PHE A 16 -15.30 0.31 5.29
C PHE A 16 -15.88 -0.70 6.27
N HIS A 17 -16.04 -0.35 7.54
CA HIS A 17 -16.76 -1.17 8.52
C HIS A 17 -18.27 -1.16 8.27
N MET A 18 -18.79 -0.18 7.54
CA MET A 18 -20.22 -0.12 7.19
C MET A 18 -20.63 -1.34 6.36
N LYS A 19 -21.84 -1.87 6.59
CA LYS A 19 -22.33 -3.05 5.85
C LYS A 19 -22.40 -2.79 4.34
N LYS A 20 -22.84 -1.59 3.97
CA LYS A 20 -23.06 -1.17 2.59
C LYS A 20 -21.79 -1.05 1.75
N THR A 21 -20.67 -0.67 2.38
CA THR A 21 -19.37 -0.63 1.71
C THR A 21 -18.81 -2.04 1.47
N ARG A 22 -19.28 -3.04 2.24
CA ARG A 22 -18.94 -4.47 2.13
C ARG A 22 -19.99 -5.30 1.37
N ASP A 23 -20.79 -4.64 0.53
CA ASP A 23 -21.74 -5.34 -0.33
C ASP A 23 -21.08 -6.11 -1.49
N VAL A 24 -19.81 -5.88 -1.73
CA VAL A 24 -18.97 -6.54 -2.73
C VAL A 24 -17.62 -6.89 -2.09
N GLY A 25 -16.92 -7.91 -2.62
CA GLY A 25 -15.63 -8.37 -2.10
C GLY A 25 -14.58 -7.26 -2.00
N CYS A 26 -14.61 -6.29 -2.92
CA CYS A 26 -13.80 -5.07 -2.91
C CYS A 26 -13.84 -4.34 -1.54
N GLY A 27 -14.98 -4.31 -0.87
CA GLY A 27 -15.09 -3.69 0.45
C GLY A 27 -14.33 -4.42 1.56
N TYR A 28 -14.20 -5.75 1.45
CA TYR A 28 -13.41 -6.55 2.38
C TYR A 28 -11.91 -6.31 2.17
N TYR A 29 -11.44 -6.27 0.92
CA TYR A 29 -10.03 -5.95 0.64
C TYR A 29 -9.66 -4.56 1.19
N LEU A 30 -10.51 -3.55 0.95
CA LEU A 30 -10.29 -2.19 1.44
C LEU A 30 -10.33 -2.08 2.97
N LEU A 31 -11.20 -2.84 3.64
CA LEU A 31 -11.22 -2.89 5.10
C LEU A 31 -9.93 -3.50 5.65
N VAL A 32 -9.46 -4.61 5.07
CA VAL A 32 -8.19 -5.23 5.49
C VAL A 32 -7.02 -4.28 5.21
N SER A 33 -6.94 -3.70 4.02
CA SER A 33 -5.94 -2.68 3.66
C SER A 33 -5.92 -1.51 4.66
N SER A 34 -7.09 -1.06 5.13
CA SER A 34 -7.17 0.03 6.12
C SER A 34 -6.55 -0.36 7.48
N TRP A 35 -6.73 -1.60 7.93
CA TRP A 35 -6.04 -2.12 9.11
C TRP A 35 -4.53 -2.24 8.88
N ILE A 36 -4.13 -2.78 7.74
CA ILE A 36 -2.70 -2.90 7.36
C ILE A 36 -2.03 -1.52 7.32
N SER A 37 -2.69 -0.50 6.79
CA SER A 37 -2.20 0.88 6.76
C SER A 37 -1.89 1.41 8.18
N ILE A 38 -2.79 1.23 9.14
CA ILE A 38 -2.54 1.62 10.54
C ILE A 38 -1.36 0.84 11.12
N CYS A 39 -1.33 -0.48 10.94
CA CYS A 39 -0.22 -1.31 11.41
C CYS A 39 1.12 -0.85 10.82
N LEU A 40 1.18 -0.57 9.52
CA LEU A 40 2.36 -0.04 8.83
C LEU A 40 2.83 1.28 9.44
N ILE A 41 1.91 2.20 9.70
CA ILE A 41 2.25 3.51 10.29
C ILE A 41 2.84 3.33 11.69
N ILE A 42 2.23 2.48 12.52
CA ILE A 42 2.74 2.18 13.87
C ILE A 42 4.15 1.58 13.78
N MET A 43 4.37 0.60 12.91
CA MET A 43 5.68 -0.03 12.73
C MET A 43 6.74 0.98 12.23
N LEU A 44 6.37 1.91 11.35
CA LEU A 44 7.28 2.94 10.87
C LEU A 44 7.59 4.01 11.93
N ILE A 45 6.63 4.34 12.81
CA ILE A 45 6.89 5.20 13.97
C ILE A 45 7.89 4.52 14.91
N ILE A 46 7.67 3.24 15.23
CA ILE A 46 8.60 2.46 16.08
C ILE A 46 9.99 2.43 15.44
N LYS A 47 10.08 2.10 14.14
CA LYS A 47 11.36 2.07 13.41
C LYS A 47 12.06 3.43 13.41
N PHE A 48 11.32 4.52 13.22
CA PHE A 48 11.86 5.88 13.25
C PHE A 48 12.46 6.22 14.62
N TRP A 49 11.72 5.97 15.70
CA TRP A 49 12.20 6.23 17.06
C TRP A 49 13.38 5.35 17.43
N GLN A 50 13.36 4.06 17.08
CA GLN A 50 14.48 3.17 17.32
C GLN A 50 15.74 3.67 16.61
N LEU A 51 15.63 4.07 15.33
CA LEU A 51 16.75 4.63 14.59
C LEU A 51 17.29 5.88 15.29
N LEU A 52 16.42 6.83 15.64
CA LEU A 52 16.80 8.06 16.33
C LEU A 52 17.54 7.79 17.64
N LEU A 53 16.99 6.91 18.49
CA LEU A 53 17.57 6.57 19.79
C LEU A 53 18.90 5.82 19.67
N THR A 54 19.06 5.02 18.60
CA THR A 54 20.33 4.33 18.31
C THR A 54 21.40 5.33 17.87
N GLN A 55 21.05 6.28 17.00
CA GLN A 55 21.98 7.33 16.53
C GLN A 55 22.36 8.33 17.63
N MET A 56 21.47 8.59 18.60
CA MET A 56 21.77 9.38 19.80
C MET A 56 22.57 8.61 20.87
N VAL A 57 22.95 7.35 20.60
CA VAL A 57 23.69 6.47 21.53
C VAL A 57 22.94 6.26 22.86
N ILE A 58 21.63 6.50 22.89
CA ILE A 58 20.77 6.24 24.06
C ILE A 58 20.45 4.74 24.12
N LEU A 59 20.14 4.15 22.96
CA LEU A 59 19.88 2.73 22.83
C LEU A 59 21.17 2.01 22.43
N THR A 60 21.82 1.33 23.38
CA THR A 60 23.13 0.68 23.17
C THR A 60 23.06 -0.86 23.18
N ASN A 61 21.93 -1.44 23.61
CA ASN A 61 21.78 -2.89 23.67
C ASN A 61 21.71 -3.49 22.26
N ARG A 62 22.85 -4.02 21.80
CA ARG A 62 23.02 -4.59 20.45
C ARG A 62 22.06 -5.72 20.14
N SER A 63 21.77 -6.60 21.11
CA SER A 63 20.84 -7.71 20.93
C SER A 63 19.42 -7.20 20.67
N PHE A 64 18.98 -6.23 21.48
CA PHE A 64 17.68 -5.59 21.29
C PHE A 64 17.57 -4.90 19.93
N ILE A 65 18.60 -4.14 19.53
CA ILE A 65 18.63 -3.46 18.23
C ILE A 65 18.57 -4.47 17.08
N ASN A 66 19.29 -5.59 17.18
CA ASN A 66 19.33 -6.61 16.14
C ASN A 66 17.96 -7.30 15.96
N VAL A 67 17.36 -7.76 17.06
CA VAL A 67 16.05 -8.43 17.02
C VAL A 67 14.98 -7.50 16.47
N ASN A 68 14.92 -6.25 16.94
CA ASN A 68 13.95 -5.29 16.43
C ASN A 68 14.20 -4.95 14.97
N CYS A 69 15.47 -4.87 14.54
CA CYS A 69 15.75 -4.65 13.14
C CYS A 69 15.19 -5.78 12.27
N ILE A 70 15.52 -7.03 12.59
CA ILE A 70 15.09 -8.20 11.81
C ILE A 70 13.55 -8.23 11.74
N LEU A 71 12.90 -8.09 12.89
CA LEU A 71 11.45 -8.21 13.02
C LEU A 71 10.70 -7.07 12.33
N LEU A 72 11.08 -5.81 12.59
CA LEU A 72 10.39 -4.65 12.03
C LEU A 72 10.51 -4.59 10.51
N ASP A 73 11.71 -4.81 9.96
CA ASP A 73 11.91 -4.78 8.52
C ASP A 73 11.17 -5.91 7.81
N MET A 74 11.18 -7.12 8.36
CA MET A 74 10.43 -8.25 7.82
C MET A 74 8.93 -7.95 7.81
N ILE A 75 8.36 -7.51 8.94
CA ILE A 75 6.93 -7.20 9.04
C ILE A 75 6.56 -6.07 8.07
N ILE A 76 7.34 -4.99 8.03
CA ILE A 76 7.08 -3.86 7.12
C ILE A 76 7.05 -4.34 5.66
N LYS A 77 8.01 -5.17 5.22
CA LYS A 77 8.04 -5.72 3.86
C LYS A 77 6.80 -6.55 3.54
N ILE A 78 6.44 -7.47 4.44
CA ILE A 78 5.25 -8.34 4.29
C ILE A 78 3.97 -7.50 4.21
N LEU A 79 3.81 -6.53 5.11
CA LEU A 79 2.62 -5.67 5.18
C LEU A 79 2.45 -4.81 3.92
N ILE A 80 3.54 -4.26 3.38
CA ILE A 80 3.52 -3.53 2.11
C ILE A 80 3.10 -4.45 0.97
N ALA A 81 3.81 -5.56 0.79
CA ALA A 81 3.55 -6.48 -0.31
C ALA A 81 2.11 -6.99 -0.26
N PHE A 82 1.62 -7.29 0.94
CA PHE A 82 0.24 -7.68 1.16
C PHE A 82 -0.74 -6.57 0.76
N ASN A 83 -0.50 -5.33 1.18
CA ASN A 83 -1.33 -4.20 0.80
C ASN A 83 -1.37 -3.99 -0.72
N ASP A 84 -0.21 -4.02 -1.39
CA ASP A 84 -0.10 -3.81 -2.84
C ASP A 84 -0.91 -4.88 -3.62
N TRP A 85 -0.91 -6.13 -3.14
CA TRP A 85 -1.74 -7.21 -3.70
C TRP A 85 -3.23 -7.06 -3.39
N LEU A 86 -3.61 -6.54 -2.21
CA LEU A 86 -5.01 -6.24 -1.90
C LEU A 86 -5.57 -5.13 -2.81
N ASP A 87 -4.79 -4.08 -3.05
CA ASP A 87 -5.14 -2.99 -3.97
C ASP A 87 -5.29 -3.51 -5.41
N THR A 88 -4.46 -4.47 -5.79
CA THR A 88 -4.59 -5.20 -7.07
C THR A 88 -5.90 -5.97 -7.15
N CYS A 89 -6.27 -6.69 -6.09
CA CYS A 89 -7.54 -7.40 -6.03
C CYS A 89 -8.75 -6.47 -6.11
N VAL A 90 -8.66 -5.27 -5.51
CA VAL A 90 -9.68 -4.22 -5.66
C VAL A 90 -9.86 -3.83 -7.12
N SER A 91 -8.77 -3.61 -7.86
CA SER A 91 -8.83 -3.23 -9.27
C SER A 91 -9.39 -4.34 -10.16
N ILE A 92 -8.96 -5.59 -9.96
CA ILE A 92 -9.49 -6.76 -10.68
C ILE A 92 -11.00 -6.90 -10.40
N GLU A 93 -11.43 -6.81 -9.14
CA GLU A 93 -12.83 -7.00 -8.80
C GLU A 93 -13.72 -5.88 -9.35
N ARG A 94 -13.22 -4.64 -9.39
CA ARG A 94 -13.90 -3.52 -10.08
C ARG A 94 -14.02 -3.78 -11.58
N ALA A 95 -12.96 -4.27 -12.22
CA ALA A 95 -12.99 -4.66 -13.63
C ALA A 95 -14.01 -5.76 -13.90
N MET A 96 -14.06 -6.80 -13.07
CA MET A 96 -15.06 -7.87 -13.16
C MET A 96 -16.49 -7.37 -12.95
N ASN A 97 -16.71 -6.48 -11.98
CA ASN A 97 -18.02 -5.91 -11.71
C ASN A 97 -18.54 -5.08 -12.92
N VAL A 98 -17.66 -4.29 -13.54
CA VAL A 98 -17.98 -3.54 -14.77
C VAL A 98 -18.25 -4.48 -15.95
N SER A 99 -17.42 -5.51 -16.14
CA SER A 99 -17.54 -6.46 -17.25
C SER A 99 -18.82 -7.31 -17.16
N LYS A 100 -19.15 -7.81 -15.97
CA LYS A 100 -20.33 -8.67 -15.76
C LYS A 100 -21.62 -7.89 -15.55
N GLY A 101 -21.54 -6.63 -15.15
CA GLY A 101 -22.70 -5.76 -14.91
C GLY A 101 -23.74 -6.44 -14.02
N VAL A 102 -24.97 -6.58 -14.52
CA VAL A 102 -26.09 -7.20 -13.79
C VAL A 102 -25.87 -8.69 -13.46
N LYS A 103 -25.02 -9.39 -14.21
CA LYS A 103 -24.68 -10.81 -13.97
C LYS A 103 -23.63 -10.98 -12.86
N PHE A 104 -23.15 -9.91 -12.25
CA PHE A 104 -22.15 -9.97 -11.19
C PHE A 104 -22.76 -10.50 -9.88
N ASN A 105 -22.32 -11.69 -9.45
CA ASN A 105 -22.78 -12.29 -8.20
C ASN A 105 -22.00 -11.74 -7.00
N LYS A 106 -22.63 -10.79 -6.30
CA LYS A 106 -22.07 -10.14 -5.12
C LYS A 106 -21.75 -11.11 -3.97
N ASN A 107 -22.64 -12.06 -3.69
CA ASN A 107 -22.46 -13.01 -2.57
C ASN A 107 -21.26 -13.93 -2.80
N LYS A 108 -21.14 -14.48 -4.01
CA LYS A 108 -19.96 -15.27 -4.41
C LYS A 108 -18.68 -14.44 -4.28
N SER A 109 -18.73 -13.17 -4.68
CA SER A 109 -17.58 -12.26 -4.56
C SER A 109 -17.12 -12.06 -3.11
N LYS A 110 -18.07 -11.86 -2.17
CA LYS A 110 -17.76 -11.73 -0.73
C LYS A 110 -17.10 -12.97 -0.14
N GLN A 111 -17.50 -14.16 -0.59
CA GLN A 111 -16.94 -15.40 -0.08
C GLN A 111 -15.53 -15.64 -0.62
N ILE A 112 -15.34 -15.41 -1.93
CA ILE A 112 -14.03 -15.52 -2.57
C ILE A 112 -13.03 -14.53 -1.97
N SER A 113 -13.46 -13.29 -1.68
CA SER A 113 -12.53 -12.29 -1.16
C SER A 113 -11.88 -12.67 0.16
N LYS A 114 -12.60 -13.35 1.06
CA LYS A 114 -12.03 -13.85 2.33
C LYS A 114 -10.92 -14.87 2.11
N TRP A 115 -11.12 -15.82 1.20
CA TRP A 115 -10.13 -16.82 0.84
C TRP A 115 -8.92 -16.21 0.12
N VAL A 116 -9.15 -15.26 -0.77
CA VAL A 116 -8.09 -14.54 -1.49
C VAL A 116 -7.22 -13.75 -0.51
N VAL A 117 -7.82 -13.03 0.45
CA VAL A 117 -7.07 -12.31 1.50
C VAL A 117 -6.13 -13.25 2.25
N LEU A 118 -6.65 -14.40 2.71
CA LEU A 118 -5.85 -15.39 3.45
C LEU A 118 -4.73 -15.99 2.58
N SER A 119 -5.04 -16.31 1.32
CA SER A 119 -4.08 -16.86 0.37
C SER A 119 -2.94 -15.88 0.09
N ILE A 120 -3.25 -14.60 -0.15
CA ILE A 120 -2.23 -13.59 -0.44
C ILE A 120 -1.33 -13.40 0.78
N LEU A 121 -1.90 -13.29 1.98
CA LEU A 121 -1.12 -13.16 3.22
C LEU A 121 -0.15 -14.33 3.40
N THR A 122 -0.60 -15.55 3.12
CA THR A 122 0.25 -16.75 3.22
C THR A 122 1.39 -16.70 2.21
N VAL A 123 1.09 -16.36 0.95
CA VAL A 123 2.10 -16.26 -0.12
C VAL A 123 3.12 -15.17 0.19
N THR A 124 2.70 -13.99 0.66
CA THR A 124 3.63 -12.90 0.97
C THR A 124 4.54 -13.23 2.15
N ILE A 125 4.06 -13.95 3.16
CA ILE A 125 4.92 -14.42 4.27
C ILE A 125 5.97 -15.41 3.74
N LEU A 126 5.55 -16.40 2.96
CA LEU A 126 6.44 -17.44 2.43
C LEU A 126 7.53 -16.87 1.52
N THR A 127 7.21 -15.91 0.66
CA THR A 127 8.20 -15.31 -0.25
C THR A 127 9.24 -14.45 0.48
N HIS A 128 8.89 -13.84 1.62
CA HIS A 128 9.78 -12.99 2.41
C HIS A 128 10.51 -13.70 3.56
N LEU A 129 10.27 -15.00 3.79
CA LEU A 129 10.85 -15.75 4.92
C LEU A 129 12.39 -15.82 4.88
N HIS A 130 13.01 -15.71 3.71
CA HIS A 130 14.46 -15.75 3.55
C HIS A 130 15.18 -14.47 4.01
N ASP A 131 14.51 -13.31 3.96
CA ASP A 131 15.07 -12.00 4.29
C ASP A 131 15.59 -11.87 5.74
N PRO A 132 14.86 -12.29 6.80
CA PRO A 132 15.32 -12.15 8.18
C PRO A 132 16.61 -12.92 8.50
N ILE A 133 16.89 -14.02 7.78
CA ILE A 133 18.06 -14.88 8.02
C ILE A 133 19.37 -14.19 7.61
N HIS A 134 19.30 -13.27 6.63
CA HIS A 134 20.47 -12.59 6.07
C HIS A 134 20.63 -11.14 6.53
N ARG A 135 19.83 -10.70 7.50
CA ARG A 135 19.85 -9.33 8.00
C ARG A 135 20.78 -9.22 9.20
N GLN A 136 21.71 -8.26 9.15
CA GLN A 136 22.75 -8.08 10.16
C GLN A 136 22.94 -6.60 10.51
N LEU A 137 23.45 -6.33 11.72
CA LEU A 137 23.88 -5.00 12.13
C LEU A 137 25.31 -4.73 11.66
N ILE A 138 25.49 -3.63 10.95
CA ILE A 138 26.80 -3.14 10.49
C ILE A 138 27.15 -1.90 11.30
N ASP A 139 28.29 -1.95 11.97
CA ASP A 139 28.85 -0.80 12.69
C ASP A 139 29.71 0.00 11.71
N ASP A 140 29.27 1.22 11.40
CA ASP A 140 30.05 2.19 10.63
C ASP A 140 30.78 3.07 11.65
N ILE A 141 32.07 2.73 11.85
CA ILE A 141 32.95 3.41 12.81
C ILE A 141 33.80 4.37 12.00
N ASP A 142 33.32 5.61 11.88
CA ASP A 142 34.13 6.71 11.34
C ASP A 142 34.87 7.41 12.49
N ILE A 143 35.91 8.18 12.18
CA ILE A 143 36.83 8.76 13.18
C ILE A 143 36.10 9.62 14.23
N ASP A 144 34.97 10.24 13.85
CA ASP A 144 34.20 11.15 14.70
C ASP A 144 32.79 10.63 15.10
N GLU A 145 32.30 9.54 14.49
CA GLU A 145 30.92 9.07 14.70
C GLU A 145 30.80 7.54 14.69
N LYS A 146 30.08 7.00 15.68
CA LYS A 146 29.67 5.58 15.73
C LYS A 146 28.23 5.45 15.28
N ARG A 147 28.01 4.88 14.09
CA ARG A 147 26.67 4.65 13.53
C ARG A 147 26.38 3.17 13.41
N ILE A 148 25.23 2.73 13.92
CA ILE A 148 24.76 1.34 13.75
C ILE A 148 23.69 1.34 12.67
N TRP A 149 23.96 0.64 11.58
CA TRP A 149 23.03 0.43 10.48
C TRP A 149 22.50 -0.99 10.51
N CYS A 150 21.29 -1.17 9.99
CA CYS A 150 20.77 -2.50 9.79
C CYS A 150 20.52 -2.76 8.31
N LEU A 151 21.33 -3.65 7.76
CA LEU A 151 21.42 -3.92 6.33
C LEU A 151 21.27 -5.42 6.08
N VAL A 152 20.82 -5.78 4.88
CA VAL A 152 20.75 -7.17 4.46
C VAL A 152 22.04 -7.49 3.71
N GLN A 153 22.75 -8.52 4.16
CA GLN A 153 23.99 -8.98 3.54
C GLN A 153 23.83 -10.44 3.10
N TYR A 154 23.65 -10.63 1.81
CA TYR A 154 23.51 -11.95 1.22
C TYR A 154 24.89 -12.61 1.05
N SER A 155 25.07 -13.80 1.64
CA SER A 155 26.31 -14.57 1.55
C SER A 155 26.51 -15.27 0.20
N SER A 156 25.43 -15.51 -0.55
CA SER A 156 25.48 -16.13 -1.88
C SER A 156 24.79 -15.26 -2.94
N SER A 157 25.36 -15.28 -4.13
CA SER A 157 24.81 -14.60 -5.31
C SER A 157 23.40 -15.10 -5.63
N SER A 158 23.14 -16.40 -5.50
CA SER A 158 21.83 -17.02 -5.75
C SER A 158 20.72 -16.43 -4.87
N ILE A 159 20.98 -16.22 -3.58
CA ILE A 159 19.98 -15.67 -2.64
C ILE A 159 19.76 -14.18 -2.93
N SER A 160 20.81 -13.44 -3.28
CA SER A 160 20.69 -12.04 -3.70
C SER A 160 19.81 -11.92 -4.95
N THR A 161 20.04 -12.75 -5.98
CA THR A 161 19.22 -12.80 -7.20
C THR A 161 17.77 -13.16 -6.90
N TRP A 162 17.53 -14.13 -6.01
CA TRP A 162 16.19 -14.51 -5.57
C TRP A 162 15.47 -13.35 -4.89
N ASN A 163 16.12 -12.65 -3.95
CA ASN A 163 15.55 -11.48 -3.29
C ASN A 163 15.22 -10.36 -4.29
N SER A 164 16.10 -10.10 -5.26
CA SER A 164 15.84 -9.13 -6.32
C SER A 164 14.62 -9.52 -7.16
N PHE A 165 14.51 -10.80 -7.53
CA PHE A 165 13.37 -11.33 -8.26
C PHE A 165 12.06 -11.18 -7.48
N ILE A 166 12.02 -11.59 -6.21
CA ILE A 166 10.85 -11.46 -5.33
C ILE A 166 10.46 -10.00 -5.15
N THR A 167 11.43 -9.13 -4.87
CA THR A 167 11.21 -7.68 -4.74
C THR A 167 10.61 -7.09 -6.01
N PHE A 168 11.11 -7.50 -7.18
CA PHE A 168 10.59 -7.07 -8.47
C PHE A 168 9.17 -7.60 -8.71
N VAL A 169 8.89 -8.87 -8.43
CA VAL A 169 7.55 -9.47 -8.62
C VAL A 169 6.51 -8.79 -7.74
N HIS A 170 6.77 -8.65 -6.44
CA HIS A 170 5.84 -8.03 -5.50
C HIS A 170 5.62 -6.53 -5.73
N PHE A 171 6.51 -5.89 -6.49
CA PHE A 171 6.35 -4.49 -6.89
C PHE A 171 5.69 -4.35 -8.27
N LEU A 172 6.29 -4.95 -9.30
CA LEU A 172 5.93 -4.71 -10.69
C LEU A 172 4.62 -5.40 -11.08
N MET A 173 4.37 -6.62 -10.61
CA MET A 173 3.17 -7.36 -11.01
C MET A 173 1.89 -6.68 -10.50
N PRO A 174 1.76 -6.31 -9.21
CA PRO A 174 0.64 -5.50 -8.73
C PRO A 174 0.43 -4.22 -9.56
N PHE A 175 1.51 -3.52 -9.88
CA PHE A 175 1.45 -2.31 -10.68
C PHE A 175 0.88 -2.55 -12.09
N LEU A 176 1.44 -3.50 -12.84
CA LEU A 176 1.01 -3.79 -14.21
C LEU A 176 -0.46 -4.21 -14.25
N ILE A 177 -0.88 -5.06 -13.31
CA ILE A 177 -2.27 -5.52 -13.23
C ILE A 177 -3.21 -4.35 -12.91
N ASN A 178 -2.84 -3.46 -11.99
CA ASN A 178 -3.63 -2.26 -11.67
C ASN A 178 -3.79 -1.36 -12.89
N LEU A 179 -2.70 -1.09 -13.62
CA LEU A 179 -2.73 -0.26 -14.82
C LEU A 179 -3.63 -0.86 -15.90
N LEU A 180 -3.46 -2.15 -16.20
CA LEU A 180 -4.28 -2.87 -17.18
C LEU A 180 -5.75 -2.91 -16.77
N SER A 181 -6.05 -3.07 -15.48
CA SER A 181 -7.42 -3.08 -14.96
C SER A 181 -8.12 -1.73 -15.15
N ILE A 182 -7.43 -0.61 -14.93
CA ILE A 182 -7.99 0.73 -15.15
C ILE A 182 -8.28 0.94 -16.64
N ILE A 183 -7.32 0.61 -17.51
CA ILE A 183 -7.49 0.71 -18.97
C ILE A 183 -8.70 -0.13 -19.42
N PHE A 184 -8.80 -1.35 -18.93
CA PHE A 184 -9.92 -2.25 -19.22
C PHE A 184 -11.26 -1.65 -18.76
N ILE A 185 -11.34 -1.09 -17.55
CA ILE A 185 -12.57 -0.44 -17.04
C ILE A 185 -13.00 0.70 -17.96
N ILE A 186 -12.06 1.57 -18.36
CA ILE A 186 -12.35 2.71 -19.24
C ILE A 186 -12.93 2.22 -20.56
N ILE A 187 -12.28 1.24 -21.20
CA ILE A 187 -12.73 0.66 -22.48
C ILE A 187 -14.09 -0.02 -22.33
N SER A 188 -14.27 -0.82 -21.28
CA SER A 188 -15.51 -1.58 -21.04
C SER A 188 -16.71 -0.64 -20.81
N ILE A 189 -16.54 0.44 -20.05
CA ILE A 189 -17.61 1.44 -19.85
C ILE A 189 -17.90 2.19 -21.14
N ALA A 190 -16.86 2.62 -21.87
CA ALA A 190 -17.03 3.32 -23.14
C ALA A 190 -17.78 2.46 -24.17
N ARG A 191 -17.42 1.17 -24.28
CA ARG A 191 -18.09 0.21 -25.18
C ARG A 191 -19.53 -0.05 -24.76
N SER A 192 -19.78 -0.25 -23.46
CA SER A 192 -21.14 -0.43 -22.94
C SER A 192 -22.03 0.78 -23.23
N ARG A 193 -21.52 2.01 -23.11
CA ARG A 193 -22.30 3.22 -23.41
C ARG A 193 -22.53 3.42 -24.90
N SER A 194 -21.52 3.16 -25.73
CA SER A 194 -21.65 3.23 -27.19
C SER A 194 -22.70 2.25 -27.73
N ASN A 195 -22.78 1.04 -27.13
CA ASN A 195 -23.80 0.05 -27.52
C ASN A 195 -25.23 0.44 -27.11
N LEU A 196 -25.39 1.19 -26.01
CA LEU A 196 -26.69 1.63 -25.50
C LEU A 196 -27.15 2.96 -26.12
N GLN A 197 -26.21 3.81 -26.53
CA GLN A 197 -26.47 5.14 -27.05
C GLN A 197 -25.78 5.33 -28.40
N THR A 198 -26.43 4.84 -29.46
CA THR A 198 -25.92 4.82 -30.85
C THR A 198 -25.70 6.20 -31.48
N ARG A 199 -26.15 7.28 -30.83
CA ARG A 199 -26.08 8.66 -31.35
C ARG A 199 -24.67 9.25 -31.34
N LEU A 200 -23.74 8.66 -30.59
CA LEU A 200 -22.36 9.15 -30.47
C LEU A 200 -21.38 8.03 -30.82
N PRO A 201 -20.26 8.34 -31.51
CA PRO A 201 -19.25 7.34 -31.82
C PRO A 201 -18.50 6.91 -30.54
N PHE A 202 -17.98 5.68 -30.56
CA PHE A 202 -17.24 5.09 -29.44
C PHE A 202 -16.09 5.99 -28.91
N ILE A 203 -15.37 6.67 -29.80
CA ILE A 203 -14.26 7.56 -29.46
C ILE A 203 -14.71 8.73 -28.57
N ASP A 204 -15.91 9.27 -28.78
CA ASP A 204 -16.43 10.36 -27.95
C ASP A 204 -16.81 9.88 -26.55
N HIS A 205 -17.39 8.69 -26.44
CA HIS A 205 -17.61 8.04 -25.14
C HIS A 205 -16.30 7.72 -24.43
N LEU A 206 -15.28 7.26 -25.16
CA LEU A 206 -13.96 6.97 -24.63
C LEU A 206 -13.27 8.25 -24.11
N ARG A 207 -13.26 9.32 -24.89
CA ARG A 207 -12.70 10.63 -24.50
C ARG A 207 -13.40 11.21 -23.29
N SER A 208 -14.73 11.08 -23.23
CA SER A 208 -15.53 11.50 -22.07
C SER A 208 -15.18 10.72 -20.80
N GLN A 209 -15.07 9.38 -20.90
CA GLN A 209 -14.67 8.54 -19.76
C GLN A 209 -13.22 8.75 -19.33
N LEU A 210 -12.30 8.95 -20.27
CA LEU A 210 -10.93 9.36 -19.98
C LEU A 210 -10.88 10.69 -19.24
N LYS A 211 -11.65 11.70 -19.66
CA LYS A 211 -11.71 12.99 -18.96
C LYS A 211 -12.27 12.84 -17.53
N GLN A 212 -13.26 11.96 -17.35
CA GLN A 212 -13.88 11.70 -16.06
C GLN A 212 -12.98 10.89 -15.10
N GLN A 213 -12.18 9.96 -15.61
CA GLN A 213 -11.27 9.13 -14.81
C GLN A 213 -9.82 9.63 -14.79
N LYS A 214 -9.51 10.74 -15.47
CA LYS A 214 -8.16 11.33 -15.57
C LYS A 214 -7.50 11.50 -14.20
N SER A 215 -8.24 12.00 -13.20
CA SER A 215 -7.70 12.23 -11.85
C SER A 215 -7.29 10.92 -11.16
N HIS A 216 -8.03 9.84 -11.36
CA HIS A 216 -7.68 8.52 -10.81
C HIS A 216 -6.44 7.92 -11.49
N LEU A 217 -6.31 8.12 -12.80
CA LEU A 217 -5.17 7.64 -13.57
C LEU A 217 -3.89 8.40 -13.17
N ILE A 218 -3.99 9.73 -13.02
CA ILE A 218 -2.90 10.57 -12.52
C ILE A 218 -2.53 10.18 -11.08
N ALA A 219 -3.51 10.01 -10.18
CA ALA A 219 -3.24 9.62 -8.81
C ALA A 219 -2.51 8.26 -8.73
N SER A 220 -2.97 7.29 -9.53
CA SER A 220 -2.30 5.98 -9.63
C SER A 220 -0.85 6.18 -10.07
N CYS A 221 -0.60 6.85 -11.20
CA CYS A 221 0.76 7.10 -11.70
C CYS A 221 1.65 7.83 -10.70
N VAL A 222 1.14 8.83 -9.98
CA VAL A 222 1.90 9.56 -8.95
C VAL A 222 2.28 8.64 -7.80
N PHE A 223 1.35 7.82 -7.31
CA PHE A 223 1.63 6.87 -6.23
C PHE A 223 2.64 5.79 -6.66
N ILE A 224 2.62 5.39 -7.93
CA ILE A 224 3.59 4.47 -8.51
C ILE A 224 4.98 5.11 -8.58
N SER A 225 5.08 6.37 -9.02
CA SER A 225 6.36 7.10 -9.04
C SER A 225 6.95 7.22 -7.63
N ILE A 226 6.11 7.47 -6.63
CA ILE A 226 6.54 7.53 -5.22
C ILE A 226 6.99 6.13 -4.73
N ALA A 227 6.29 5.07 -5.13
CA ALA A 227 6.68 3.71 -4.77
C ALA A 227 7.95 3.23 -5.50
N LEU A 228 8.22 3.70 -6.73
CA LEU A 228 9.44 3.42 -7.49
C LEU A 228 10.70 3.93 -6.80
N ILE A 229 10.59 5.06 -6.08
CA ILE A 229 11.67 5.58 -5.23
C ILE A 229 12.11 4.51 -4.22
N ARG A 230 11.17 3.70 -3.69
CA ARG A 230 11.48 2.59 -2.77
C ARG A 230 12.39 1.54 -3.40
N LEU A 231 12.13 1.15 -4.65
CA LEU A 231 12.98 0.20 -5.36
C LEU A 231 14.38 0.77 -5.53
N PHE A 232 14.48 2.02 -5.98
CA PHE A 232 15.77 2.68 -6.15
C PHE A 232 16.56 2.74 -4.83
N LEU A 233 15.90 3.10 -3.71
CA LEU A 233 16.52 3.12 -2.38
C LEU A 233 16.94 1.72 -1.90
N SER A 234 16.16 0.68 -2.22
CA SER A 234 16.48 -0.71 -1.86
C SER A 234 17.70 -1.26 -2.61
N PHE A 235 18.00 -0.75 -3.80
CA PHE A 235 19.19 -1.14 -4.58
C PHE A 235 20.41 -0.23 -4.32
N THR A 236 20.21 0.97 -3.80
CA THR A 236 21.29 1.94 -3.53
C THR A 236 21.78 1.97 -2.08
N SER A 237 21.10 1.31 -1.15
CA SER A 237 21.51 1.21 0.26
C SER A 237 22.87 0.53 0.48
N GLY A 238 23.38 -0.23 -0.49
CA GLY A 238 24.75 -0.75 -0.49
C GLY A 238 25.84 0.26 -0.90
N CYS A 239 25.46 1.48 -1.35
CA CYS A 239 26.35 2.48 -1.94
C CYS A 239 26.41 3.82 -1.17
N MET A 240 25.89 3.92 0.06
CA MET A 240 25.96 5.16 0.84
C MET A 240 27.36 5.40 1.40
N LYS A 241 28.23 6.05 0.61
CA LYS A 241 29.59 6.47 1.01
C LYS A 241 29.68 7.88 1.62
N SER A 242 28.60 8.66 1.67
CA SER A 242 28.66 10.08 2.08
C SER A 242 27.70 10.44 3.22
N PRO A 243 28.21 10.91 4.38
CA PRO A 243 27.42 11.31 5.54
C PRO A 243 26.43 12.45 5.28
N ASN A 244 26.76 13.37 4.36
CA ASN A 244 26.09 14.66 4.20
C ASN A 244 24.64 14.57 3.65
N ASN A 245 24.25 13.44 3.07
CA ASN A 245 22.93 13.27 2.43
C ASN A 245 22.00 12.27 3.15
N SER A 246 22.35 11.83 4.36
CA SER A 246 21.64 10.77 5.09
C SER A 246 20.17 11.14 5.41
N TRP A 247 19.91 12.42 5.73
CA TRP A 247 18.55 12.91 5.99
C TRP A 247 17.66 12.88 4.75
N LEU A 248 18.20 13.18 3.56
CA LEU A 248 17.47 13.13 2.31
C LEU A 248 17.07 11.70 1.95
N PHE A 249 17.97 10.74 2.18
CA PHE A 249 17.68 9.31 2.02
C PHE A 249 16.56 8.86 2.98
N LEU A 250 16.62 9.28 4.25
CA LEU A 250 15.61 8.94 5.24
C LEU A 250 14.24 9.53 4.90
N ILE A 251 14.20 10.79 4.46
CA ILE A 251 12.97 11.44 4.00
C ILE A 251 12.39 10.70 2.79
N ALA A 252 13.22 10.41 1.78
CA ALA A 252 12.81 9.67 0.59
C ALA A 252 12.29 8.27 0.94
N TYR A 253 12.94 7.58 1.89
CA TYR A 253 12.49 6.29 2.41
C TYR A 253 11.08 6.40 2.98
N PHE A 254 10.82 7.31 3.92
CA PHE A 254 9.49 7.45 4.52
C PHE A 254 8.40 7.88 3.52
N ILE A 255 8.73 8.81 2.61
CA ILE A 255 7.82 9.23 1.54
C ILE A 255 7.41 8.05 0.66
N SER A 256 8.30 7.08 0.44
CA SER A 256 8.00 5.91 -0.38
C SER A 256 6.89 4.99 0.18
N PHE A 257 6.52 5.15 1.46
CA PHE A 257 5.40 4.43 2.09
C PHE A 257 4.07 5.17 2.02
N LEU A 258 4.06 6.43 1.58
CA LEU A 258 2.85 7.24 1.49
C LEU A 258 1.74 6.57 0.66
N PRO A 259 2.01 5.91 -0.49
CA PRO A 259 0.98 5.21 -1.26
C PRO A 259 0.16 4.21 -0.43
N SER A 260 0.84 3.38 0.35
CA SER A 260 0.22 2.33 1.18
C SER A 260 -0.50 2.89 2.43
N MET A 261 -0.31 4.17 2.75
CA MET A 261 -0.95 4.84 3.90
C MET A 261 -2.20 5.64 3.52
N MET A 262 -2.40 5.93 2.23
CA MET A 262 -3.38 6.91 1.75
C MET A 262 -4.67 6.29 1.22
N THR A 263 -5.09 5.14 1.76
CA THR A 263 -6.31 4.40 1.37
C THR A 263 -7.55 5.30 1.32
N PHE A 264 -7.71 6.23 2.27
CA PHE A 264 -8.82 7.18 2.30
C PHE A 264 -8.82 8.12 1.09
N ILE A 265 -7.66 8.71 0.78
CA ILE A 265 -7.50 9.65 -0.32
C ILE A 265 -7.68 8.95 -1.66
N VAL A 266 -7.13 7.74 -1.79
CA VAL A 266 -7.18 6.95 -3.03
C VAL A 266 -8.58 6.44 -3.33
N TYR A 267 -9.28 5.90 -2.32
CA TYR A 267 -10.51 5.15 -2.54
C TYR A 267 -11.77 5.87 -2.09
N ILE A 268 -11.75 6.57 -0.96
CA ILE A 268 -12.97 7.16 -0.38
C ILE A 268 -13.27 8.52 -0.99
N LEU A 269 -12.32 9.45 -0.97
CA LEU A 269 -12.52 10.82 -1.48
C LEU A 269 -13.08 10.89 -2.91
N PRO A 270 -12.57 10.11 -3.89
CA PRO A 270 -13.06 10.21 -5.24
C PRO A 270 -14.30 9.33 -5.51
N SER A 271 -14.66 8.40 -4.62
CA SER A 271 -15.83 7.54 -4.77
C SER A 271 -17.08 8.19 -4.21
N LYS A 272 -18.06 8.50 -5.07
CA LYS A 272 -19.38 9.02 -4.63
C LYS A 272 -20.06 8.09 -3.62
N VAL A 273 -19.92 6.78 -3.80
CA VAL A 273 -20.53 5.76 -2.93
C VAL A 273 -19.88 5.79 -1.55
N TYR A 274 -18.55 5.71 -1.49
CA TYR A 274 -17.85 5.65 -0.20
C TYR A 274 -17.87 6.98 0.53
N LYS A 275 -17.79 8.10 -0.19
CA LYS A 275 -17.91 9.45 0.40
C LYS A 275 -19.27 9.66 1.07
N LYS A 276 -20.36 9.15 0.48
CA LYS A 276 -21.69 9.22 1.09
C LYS A 276 -21.77 8.42 2.39
N GLU A 277 -21.20 7.22 2.41
CA GLU A 277 -21.17 6.39 3.62
C GLU A 277 -20.29 7.01 4.70
N PHE A 278 -19.13 7.59 4.34
CA PHE A 278 -18.29 8.35 5.26
C PHE A 278 -19.06 9.50 5.92
N ASN A 279 -19.72 10.35 5.13
CA ASN A 279 -20.53 11.46 5.66
C ASN A 279 -21.60 10.95 6.63
N THR A 280 -22.26 9.84 6.30
CA THR A 280 -23.27 9.23 7.19
C THR A 280 -22.67 8.79 8.52
N VAL A 281 -21.44 8.26 8.53
CA VAL A 281 -20.73 7.88 9.76
C VAL A 281 -20.35 9.13 10.56
N VAL A 282 -19.85 10.18 9.91
CA VAL A 282 -19.50 11.44 10.56
C VAL A 282 -20.74 12.07 11.21
N ASP A 283 -21.85 12.18 10.49
CA ASP A 283 -23.09 12.77 10.99
C ASP A 283 -23.61 12.02 12.23
N ARG A 284 -23.63 10.68 12.19
CA ARG A 284 -24.01 9.85 13.35
C ARG A 284 -23.07 10.04 14.54
N THR A 285 -21.77 10.17 14.28
CA THR A 285 -20.77 10.36 15.32
C THR A 285 -20.94 11.72 15.98
N VAL A 286 -21.11 12.78 15.19
CA VAL A 286 -21.37 14.14 15.68
C VAL A 286 -22.68 14.20 16.48
N GLN A 287 -23.75 13.56 16.00
CA GLN A 287 -25.01 13.47 16.73
C GLN A 287 -24.82 12.78 18.09
N ARG A 288 -24.08 11.67 18.14
CA ARG A 288 -23.82 10.95 19.39
C ARG A 288 -23.01 11.79 20.40
N PHE A 289 -22.05 12.58 19.93
CA PHE A 289 -21.32 13.50 20.79
C PHE A 289 -22.22 14.64 21.32
N ARG A 290 -23.11 15.18 20.49
CA ARG A 290 -24.07 16.22 20.90
C ARG A 290 -25.14 15.73 21.89
N THR A 291 -25.42 14.44 21.93
CA THR A 291 -26.38 13.86 22.90
C THR A 291 -25.73 13.46 24.23
N VAL A 292 -24.40 13.45 24.31
CA VAL A 292 -23.63 13.05 25.50
C VAL A 292 -23.00 14.25 26.21
N ALA A 293 -22.84 15.38 25.50
CA ALA A 293 -22.46 16.68 26.05
C ALA A 293 -23.70 17.49 26.45
#